data_AF-A0AAW1L6I4-F1
#
_entry.id   AF-A0AAW1L6I4-F1
#
_cell.length_a   1.000
_cell.length_b   1.000
_cell.length_c   1.000
_cell.angle_alpha   90.00
_cell.angle_beta   90.00
_cell.angle_gamma   90.00
#
_symmetry.space_group_name_H-M   'P 1'
#
loop_
_entity.id
_entity.type
_entity.pdbx_description
1 polymer ?
#
loop_
_entity_poly.entity_id
_entity_poly.type
_entity_poly.pdbx_seq_one_letter_code
_entity_poly.pdbx_strand_id
1 'polypeptide(L)'
;MDLPRRAKHRSSTLKMLNLPSKKNLTPTKKKLYKQISILQRKLSYERKRVQTLKSRLLTAEKTFSTFMGNSKNFRHPVVSHFLRCQLRNAKKHPKGFRFTLDEKLMALALCKRSGKGYKCLSQLFALPSRKTLTTILNKIPINPGINAMLFNHLQDTCKLLKAEHKHCILTFDEMTLEAALHWNTAHDIVEGFVDNGFE
;
A
#
# COMPACT_ATOMS: atom_id res chain seq x y z
N MET A 1 -18.00 17.63 -8.81
CA MET A 1 -19.42 17.23 -8.83
C MET A 1 -20.05 17.62 -7.51
N ASP A 2 -20.68 18.79 -7.48
CA ASP A 2 -21.45 19.25 -6.33
C ASP A 2 -22.74 18.45 -6.23
N LEU A 3 -22.93 17.74 -5.12
CA LEU A 3 -24.22 17.11 -4.83
C LEU A 3 -25.28 18.21 -4.66
N PRO A 4 -26.44 18.11 -5.32
CA PRO A 4 -27.46 19.15 -5.26
C PRO A 4 -27.90 19.34 -3.80
N ARG A 5 -27.80 20.59 -3.31
CA ARG A 5 -28.42 20.99 -2.03
C ARG A 5 -29.93 20.80 -2.17
N ARG A 6 -30.46 19.66 -1.76
CA ARG A 6 -31.92 19.46 -1.61
C ARG A 6 -32.46 20.55 -0.69
N ALA A 7 -33.17 21.52 -1.26
CA ALA A 7 -33.94 22.51 -0.53
C ALA A 7 -34.90 21.78 0.41
N LYS A 8 -34.71 21.96 1.72
CA LYS A 8 -35.50 21.30 2.75
C LYS A 8 -36.60 22.25 3.19
N HIS A 9 -37.77 22.17 2.55
CA HIS A 9 -39.00 22.65 3.14
C HIS A 9 -39.35 21.71 4.32
N ARG A 10 -38.72 21.91 5.49
CA ARG A 10 -39.12 21.19 6.71
C ARG A 10 -40.37 21.88 7.25
N SER A 11 -41.55 21.38 6.91
CA SER A 11 -42.77 21.75 7.62
C SER A 11 -42.60 21.40 9.10
N SER A 12 -43.05 22.29 10.00
CA SER A 12 -43.04 21.97 11.43
C SER A 12 -43.97 20.77 11.66
N THR A 13 -43.66 19.91 12.62
CA THR A 13 -44.53 18.76 12.95
C THR A 13 -45.94 19.19 13.34
N LEU A 14 -46.11 20.42 13.84
CA LEU A 14 -47.42 21.03 14.08
C LEU A 14 -48.15 21.39 12.78
N LYS A 15 -47.43 21.91 11.77
CA LYS A 15 -47.98 22.15 10.43
C LYS A 15 -48.38 20.85 9.72
N MET A 16 -47.61 19.76 9.90
CA MET A 16 -47.99 18.44 9.35
C MET A 16 -49.24 17.85 9.99
N LEU A 17 -49.55 18.24 11.23
CA LEU A 17 -50.72 17.80 11.97
C LEU A 17 -51.89 18.80 11.90
N ASN A 18 -51.80 19.85 11.09
CA ASN A 18 -52.78 20.95 10.99
C ASN A 18 -53.14 21.57 12.35
N LEU A 19 -52.20 21.64 13.29
CA LEU A 19 -52.42 22.20 14.62
C LEU A 19 -51.82 23.61 14.73
N PRO A 20 -52.62 24.63 15.16
CA PRO A 20 -52.15 26.01 15.22
C PRO A 20 -51.20 26.27 16.39
N SER A 21 -51.31 25.52 17.50
CA SER A 21 -50.49 25.75 18.69
C SER A 21 -50.35 24.51 19.59
N LYS A 22 -49.24 24.46 20.35
CA LYS A 22 -48.96 23.45 21.39
C LYS A 22 -50.02 23.38 22.49
N LYS A 23 -50.78 24.47 22.69
CA LYS A 23 -51.78 24.58 23.74
C LYS A 23 -52.94 23.60 23.53
N ASN A 24 -53.27 23.28 22.26
CA ASN A 24 -54.40 22.43 21.87
C ASN A 24 -54.11 20.92 21.91
N LEU A 25 -52.94 20.50 22.44
CA LEU A 25 -52.58 19.09 22.53
C LEU A 25 -53.02 18.50 23.88
N THR A 26 -53.57 17.29 23.83
CA THR A 26 -53.79 16.46 25.02
C THR A 26 -52.46 16.13 25.73
N PRO A 27 -52.48 15.80 27.04
CA PRO A 27 -51.26 15.55 27.82
C PRO A 27 -50.33 14.49 27.20
N THR A 28 -50.90 13.40 26.68
CA THR A 28 -50.20 12.33 25.95
C THR A 28 -49.58 12.83 24.64
N LYS A 29 -50.34 13.62 23.84
CA LYS A 29 -49.82 14.24 22.60
C LYS A 29 -48.70 15.24 22.88
N LYS A 30 -48.77 15.99 23.99
CA LYS A 30 -47.69 16.91 24.43
C LYS A 30 -46.39 16.15 24.75
N LYS A 31 -46.48 15.00 25.43
CA LYS A 31 -45.33 14.15 25.75
C LYS A 31 -44.66 13.59 24.48
N LEU A 32 -45.47 13.10 23.54
CA LEU A 32 -45.01 12.60 22.24
C LEU A 32 -44.36 13.72 21.41
N TYR A 33 -44.98 14.91 21.35
CA TYR A 33 -44.42 16.07 20.66
C TYR A 33 -43.04 16.47 21.22
N LYS A 34 -42.88 16.46 22.56
CA LYS A 34 -41.59 16.72 23.21
C LYS A 34 -40.54 15.71 22.78
N GLN A 35 -40.87 14.41 22.78
CA GLN A 35 -39.97 13.36 22.31
C GLN A 35 -39.59 13.53 20.83
N ILE A 36 -40.56 13.81 19.94
CA ILE A 36 -40.32 14.10 18.52
C ILE A 36 -39.37 15.29 18.36
N SER A 37 -39.57 16.38 19.12
CA SER A 37 -38.70 17.55 19.05
C SER A 37 -37.26 17.26 19.49
N ILE A 38 -37.08 16.42 20.52
CA ILE A 38 -35.76 15.97 20.98
C ILE A 38 -35.09 15.11 19.91
N LEU A 39 -35.83 14.16 19.32
CA LEU A 39 -35.34 13.31 18.24
C LEU A 39 -34.96 14.12 17.00
N GLN A 40 -35.75 15.13 16.63
CA GLN A 40 -35.45 16.04 15.53
C GLN A 40 -34.17 16.85 15.78
N ARG A 41 -33.95 17.32 17.02
CA ARG A 41 -32.69 17.98 17.41
C ARG A 41 -31.50 17.04 17.31
N LYS A 42 -31.60 15.82 17.86
CA LYS A 42 -30.56 14.79 17.75
C LYS A 42 -30.23 14.45 16.30
N LEU A 43 -31.25 14.25 15.47
CA LEU A 43 -31.10 13.96 14.04
C LEU A 43 -30.49 15.14 13.26
N SER A 44 -30.79 16.38 13.66
CA SER A 44 -30.14 17.57 13.10
C SER A 44 -28.67 17.65 13.49
N TYR A 45 -28.36 17.36 14.76
CA TYR A 45 -26.99 17.30 15.27
C TYR A 45 -26.16 16.24 14.54
N GLU A 46 -26.67 15.00 14.45
CA GLU A 46 -25.98 13.92 13.74
C GLU A 46 -25.81 14.22 12.25
N ARG A 47 -26.80 14.84 11.59
CA ARG A 47 -26.65 15.29 10.20
C ARG A 47 -25.55 16.33 10.04
N LYS A 48 -25.46 17.31 10.95
CA LYS A 48 -24.36 18.30 10.95
C LYS A 48 -23.02 17.62 11.18
N ARG A 49 -22.94 16.73 12.16
CA ARG A 49 -21.73 15.96 12.50
C ARG A 49 -21.24 15.16 11.29
N VAL A 50 -22.11 14.41 10.62
CA VAL A 50 -21.78 13.68 9.39
C VAL A 50 -21.27 14.63 8.29
N GLN A 51 -21.91 15.79 8.12
CA GLN A 51 -21.50 16.75 7.09
C GLN A 51 -20.13 17.36 7.38
N THR A 52 -19.86 17.71 8.65
CA THR A 52 -18.53 18.20 9.09
C THR A 52 -17.47 17.12 8.96
N LEU A 53 -17.79 15.86 9.29
CA LEU A 53 -16.83 14.76 9.10
C LEU A 53 -16.53 14.53 7.61
N LYS A 54 -17.55 14.58 6.74
CA LYS A 54 -17.35 14.49 5.29
C LYS A 54 -16.50 15.62 4.75
N SER A 55 -16.73 16.87 5.17
CA SER A 55 -15.92 18.01 4.71
C SER A 55 -14.47 17.89 5.20
N ARG A 56 -14.25 17.50 6.47
CA ARG A 56 -12.91 17.26 7.01
C ARG A 56 -12.18 16.14 6.27
N LEU A 57 -12.88 15.07 5.92
CA LEU A 57 -12.32 13.95 5.15
C LEU A 57 -11.88 14.43 3.77
N LEU A 58 -12.76 15.15 3.04
CA LEU A 58 -12.42 15.70 1.73
C LEU A 58 -11.23 16.68 1.77
N THR A 59 -11.17 17.55 2.80
CA THR A 59 -10.02 18.45 2.97
C THR A 59 -8.74 17.66 3.25
N ALA A 60 -8.80 16.63 4.10
CA ALA A 60 -7.64 15.79 4.40
C ALA A 60 -7.16 14.97 3.19
N GLU A 61 -8.07 14.44 2.38
CA GLU A 61 -7.72 13.76 1.13
C GLU A 61 -7.06 14.72 0.15
N LYS A 62 -7.61 15.94 0.01
CA LYS A 62 -7.00 16.96 -0.84
C LYS A 62 -5.60 17.34 -0.37
N THR A 63 -5.40 17.65 0.91
CA THR A 63 -4.08 18.01 1.43
C THR A 63 -3.08 16.87 1.27
N PHE A 64 -3.49 15.63 1.54
CA PHE A 64 -2.66 14.45 1.33
C PHE A 64 -2.31 14.25 -0.15
N SER A 65 -3.29 14.39 -1.05
CA SER A 65 -3.08 14.26 -2.50
C SER A 65 -2.13 15.34 -3.02
N THR A 66 -2.23 16.59 -2.53
CA THR A 66 -1.29 17.67 -2.87
C THR A 66 0.12 17.37 -2.35
N PHE A 67 0.25 16.95 -1.08
CA PHE A 67 1.55 16.61 -0.49
C PHE A 67 2.24 15.45 -1.22
N MET A 68 1.50 14.38 -1.50
CA MET A 68 2.04 13.21 -2.18
C MET A 68 2.14 13.37 -3.71
N GLY A 69 1.33 14.25 -4.30
CA GLY A 69 1.25 14.52 -5.74
C GLY A 69 2.31 15.52 -6.22
N ASN A 70 2.85 16.34 -5.31
CA ASN A 70 4.02 17.17 -5.56
C ASN A 70 5.30 16.32 -5.56
N SER A 71 5.32 15.25 -6.37
CA SER A 71 6.44 14.32 -6.52
C SER A 71 7.72 14.99 -6.98
N LYS A 72 7.62 16.20 -7.57
CA LYS A 72 8.77 17.04 -7.94
C LYS A 72 9.56 17.54 -6.73
N ASN A 73 8.98 17.53 -5.53
CA ASN A 73 9.65 17.94 -4.29
C ASN A 73 10.58 16.86 -3.75
N PHE A 74 10.41 15.60 -4.16
CA PHE A 74 11.27 14.51 -3.75
C PHE A 74 12.37 14.29 -4.79
N ARG A 75 13.63 14.27 -4.34
CA ARG A 75 14.80 14.04 -5.20
C ARG A 75 14.74 12.71 -5.95
N HIS A 76 14.07 11.69 -5.38
CA HIS A 76 13.90 10.38 -6.00
C HIS A 76 12.45 9.87 -5.86
N PRO A 77 11.82 9.33 -6.92
CA PRO A 77 10.45 8.80 -6.88
C PRO A 77 10.22 7.70 -5.83
N VAL A 78 11.28 6.96 -5.50
CA VAL A 78 11.27 5.89 -4.48
C VAL A 78 10.95 6.43 -3.08
N VAL A 79 11.33 7.67 -2.77
CA VAL A 79 11.05 8.27 -1.45
C VAL A 79 9.54 8.47 -1.26
N SER A 80 8.83 8.92 -2.29
CA SER A 80 7.38 9.09 -2.20
C SER A 80 6.66 7.75 -2.03
N HIS A 81 7.14 6.69 -2.69
CA HIS A 81 6.63 5.33 -2.52
C HIS A 81 6.87 4.81 -1.10
N PHE A 82 8.07 5.01 -0.57
CA PHE A 82 8.40 4.64 0.81
C PHE A 82 7.48 5.36 1.81
N LEU A 83 7.33 6.68 1.71
CA LEU A 83 6.48 7.47 2.61
C LEU A 83 5.00 7.07 2.54
N ARG A 84 4.46 6.82 1.33
CA ARG A 84 3.10 6.28 1.17
C ARG A 84 2.94 4.95 1.88
N CYS A 85 3.92 4.06 1.74
CA CYS A 85 3.92 2.77 2.43
C CYS A 85 3.94 2.93 3.94
N GLN A 86 4.81 3.79 4.48
CA GLN A 86 4.88 4.06 5.91
C GLN A 86 3.54 4.60 6.44
N LEU A 87 2.97 5.62 5.79
CA LEU A 87 1.70 6.22 6.21
C LEU A 87 0.52 5.23 6.13
N ARG A 88 0.46 4.41 5.07
CA ARG A 88 -0.57 3.37 4.89
C ARG A 88 -0.54 2.32 6.00
N ASN A 89 0.64 2.05 6.56
CA ASN A 89 0.86 1.00 7.54
C ASN A 89 1.09 1.53 8.98
N ALA A 90 1.22 2.84 9.18
CA ALA A 90 1.62 3.46 10.46
C ALA A 90 0.74 3.06 11.66
N LYS A 91 -0.55 2.85 11.46
CA LYS A 91 -1.50 2.47 12.53
C LYS A 91 -1.84 0.98 12.56
N LYS A 92 -1.18 0.18 11.73
CA LYS A 92 -1.45 -1.26 11.63
C LYS A 92 -0.45 -2.02 12.50
N HIS A 93 -0.89 -3.16 13.02
CA HIS A 93 0.02 -4.12 13.61
C HIS A 93 0.97 -4.68 12.52
N PRO A 94 2.23 -5.04 12.83
CA PRO A 94 3.17 -5.57 11.84
C PRO A 94 2.66 -6.74 10.99
N LYS A 95 1.86 -7.64 11.60
CA LYS A 95 1.19 -8.75 10.88
C LYS A 95 0.15 -8.28 9.84
N GLY A 96 -0.34 -7.05 9.95
CA GLY A 96 -1.31 -6.43 9.05
C GLY A 96 -0.69 -5.59 7.94
N PHE A 97 0.64 -5.50 7.87
CA PHE A 97 1.31 -4.76 6.81
C PHE A 97 1.06 -5.40 5.45
N ARG A 98 0.75 -4.55 4.46
CA ARG A 98 0.58 -4.97 3.07
C ARG A 98 1.53 -4.16 2.22
N PHE A 99 2.25 -4.86 1.35
CA PHE A 99 3.29 -4.31 0.48
C PHE A 99 2.99 -4.62 -0.98
N THR A 100 3.15 -3.62 -1.85
CA THR A 100 3.14 -3.78 -3.30
C THR A 100 4.41 -4.47 -3.77
N LEU A 101 4.46 -4.88 -5.05
CA LEU A 101 5.65 -5.50 -5.63
C LEU A 101 6.84 -4.52 -5.60
N ASP A 102 6.64 -3.27 -6.03
CA ASP A 102 7.70 -2.26 -6.08
C ASP A 102 8.29 -1.94 -4.69
N GLU A 103 7.43 -1.86 -3.68
CA GLU A 103 7.85 -1.65 -2.28
C GLU A 103 8.71 -2.83 -1.79
N LYS A 104 8.38 -4.05 -2.21
CA LYS A 104 9.18 -5.24 -1.90
C LYS A 104 10.50 -5.27 -2.66
N LEU A 105 10.53 -4.88 -3.94
CA LEU A 105 11.77 -4.78 -4.71
C LEU A 105 12.72 -3.73 -4.13
N MET A 106 12.20 -2.56 -3.76
CA MET A 106 12.97 -1.53 -3.06
C MET A 106 13.56 -2.06 -1.75
N ALA A 107 12.73 -2.75 -0.95
CA ALA A 107 13.18 -3.36 0.30
C ALA A 107 14.23 -4.47 0.06
N LEU A 108 14.08 -5.25 -1.02
CA LEU A 108 15.02 -6.28 -1.43
C LEU A 108 16.38 -5.67 -1.79
N ALA A 109 16.39 -4.60 -2.60
CA ALA A 109 17.61 -3.88 -2.96
C ALA A 109 18.35 -3.37 -1.72
N LEU A 110 17.62 -2.79 -0.76
CA LEU A 110 18.19 -2.34 0.51
C LEU A 110 18.77 -3.50 1.34
N CYS A 111 18.04 -4.62 1.41
CA CYS A 111 18.48 -5.82 2.14
C CYS A 111 19.73 -6.46 1.51
N LYS A 112 19.83 -6.49 0.17
CA LYS A 112 21.00 -7.00 -0.55
C LYS A 112 22.22 -6.11 -0.36
N ARG A 113 22.03 -4.79 -0.23
CA ARG A 113 23.13 -3.86 0.05
C ARG A 113 23.66 -3.99 1.49
N SER A 114 22.77 -4.14 2.47
CA SER A 114 23.18 -4.41 3.85
C SER A 114 22.09 -5.13 4.63
N GLY A 115 22.30 -6.42 4.90
CA GLY A 115 21.38 -7.20 5.71
C GLY A 115 21.28 -6.69 7.16
N LYS A 116 22.41 -6.28 7.75
CA LYS A 116 22.45 -5.73 9.12
C LYS A 116 21.71 -4.40 9.20
N GLY A 117 21.97 -3.49 8.26
CA GLY A 117 21.28 -2.20 8.15
C GLY A 117 19.78 -2.38 7.95
N TYR A 118 19.39 -3.32 7.08
CA TYR A 118 17.98 -3.65 6.89
C TYR A 118 17.29 -4.15 8.16
N LYS A 119 17.95 -5.00 8.95
CA LYS A 119 17.41 -5.50 10.23
C LYS A 119 17.13 -4.33 11.19
N CYS A 120 18.08 -3.40 11.32
CA CYS A 120 17.90 -2.19 12.13
C CYS A 120 16.71 -1.35 11.63
N LEU A 121 16.66 -1.04 10.33
CA LEU A 121 15.58 -0.23 9.75
C LEU A 121 14.21 -0.90 9.87
N SER A 122 14.14 -2.23 9.80
CA SER A 122 12.88 -2.98 9.94
C SER A 122 12.25 -2.92 11.32
N GLN A 123 13.01 -2.50 12.34
CA GLN A 123 12.48 -2.26 13.69
C GLN A 123 11.76 -0.90 13.80
N LEU A 124 12.15 0.06 12.94
CA LEU A 124 11.65 1.44 12.99
C LEU A 124 10.57 1.70 11.93
N PHE A 125 10.70 1.06 10.77
CA PHE A 125 9.85 1.29 9.61
C PHE A 125 9.03 0.06 9.26
N ALA A 126 7.85 0.28 8.66
CA ALA A 126 7.05 -0.76 8.03
C ALA A 126 7.79 -1.28 6.79
N LEU A 127 8.56 -2.35 6.98
CA LEU A 127 9.31 -3.05 5.95
C LEU A 127 8.91 -4.53 5.86
N PRO A 128 9.03 -5.16 4.68
CA PRO A 128 8.82 -6.60 4.54
C PRO A 128 9.71 -7.43 5.45
N SER A 129 9.25 -8.63 5.81
CA SER A 129 10.13 -9.57 6.52
C SER A 129 11.20 -10.13 5.57
N ARG A 130 12.35 -10.55 6.12
CA ARG A 130 13.37 -11.26 5.34
C ARG A 130 12.81 -12.49 4.62
N LYS A 131 11.95 -13.27 5.30
CA LYS A 131 11.27 -14.42 4.69
C LYS A 131 10.49 -14.00 3.44
N THR A 132 9.75 -12.90 3.51
CA THR A 132 9.02 -12.35 2.35
C THR A 132 9.96 -12.00 1.20
N LEU A 133 11.11 -11.40 1.49
CA LEU A 133 12.10 -11.06 0.46
C LEU A 133 12.72 -12.31 -0.18
N THR A 134 13.04 -13.33 0.62
CA THR A 134 13.53 -14.63 0.13
C THR A 134 12.49 -15.30 -0.74
N THR A 135 11.20 -15.31 -0.36
CA THR A 135 10.13 -15.87 -1.19
C THR A 135 10.01 -15.16 -2.55
N ILE A 136 10.34 -13.87 -2.65
CA ILE A 136 10.34 -13.17 -3.93
C ILE A 136 11.54 -13.58 -4.77
N LEU A 137 12.72 -13.70 -4.16
CA LEU A 137 13.92 -14.18 -4.85
C LEU A 137 13.74 -15.59 -5.39
N ASN A 138 13.13 -16.49 -4.60
CA ASN A 138 12.90 -17.88 -4.99
C ASN A 138 11.96 -18.04 -6.20
N LYS A 139 11.30 -16.96 -6.65
CA LYS A 139 10.52 -16.99 -7.91
C LYS A 139 11.40 -16.91 -9.16
N ILE A 140 12.66 -16.51 -9.00
CA ILE A 140 13.63 -16.40 -10.09
C ILE A 140 14.39 -17.74 -10.12
N PRO A 141 14.13 -18.63 -11.08
CA PRO A 141 14.89 -19.87 -11.20
C PRO A 141 16.32 -19.53 -11.59
N ILE A 142 17.27 -20.04 -10.82
CA ILE A 142 18.70 -19.98 -11.10
C ILE A 142 19.15 -21.42 -11.17
N ASN A 143 19.35 -21.90 -12.41
CA ASN A 143 19.78 -23.25 -12.71
C ASN A 143 21.19 -23.20 -13.30
N PRO A 144 21.93 -24.32 -13.26
CA PRO A 144 23.19 -24.45 -13.99
C PRO A 144 23.04 -24.16 -15.49
N GLY A 145 24.13 -23.73 -16.12
CA GLY A 145 24.14 -23.32 -17.52
C GLY A 145 23.69 -21.87 -17.77
N ILE A 146 23.27 -21.60 -19.00
CA ILE A 146 22.94 -20.24 -19.47
C ILE A 146 21.50 -19.87 -19.12
N ASN A 147 21.33 -18.86 -18.26
CA ASN A 147 20.00 -18.35 -17.93
C ASN A 147 19.43 -17.47 -19.06
N ALA A 148 18.57 -18.06 -19.90
CA ALA A 148 17.94 -17.37 -21.03
C ALA A 148 17.17 -16.11 -20.60
N MET A 149 16.52 -16.10 -19.44
CA MET A 149 15.78 -14.94 -18.95
C MET A 149 16.71 -13.76 -18.65
N LEU A 150 17.88 -14.03 -18.08
CA LEU A 150 18.89 -13.00 -17.85
C LEU A 150 19.43 -12.44 -19.17
N PHE A 151 19.73 -13.29 -20.15
CA PHE A 151 20.24 -12.87 -21.46
C PHE A 151 19.20 -12.07 -22.26
N ASN A 152 17.91 -12.44 -22.18
CA ASN A 152 16.83 -11.66 -22.79
C ASN A 152 16.75 -10.25 -22.19
N HIS A 153 16.85 -10.14 -20.86
CA HIS A 153 16.84 -8.85 -20.19
C HIS A 153 18.09 -8.00 -20.54
N LEU A 154 19.25 -8.65 -20.64
CA LEU A 154 20.49 -8.00 -21.08
C LEU A 154 20.37 -7.52 -22.53
N GLN A 155 19.79 -8.32 -23.43
CA GLN A 155 19.53 -7.94 -24.81
C GLN A 155 18.65 -6.68 -24.89
N ASP A 156 17.58 -6.61 -24.11
CA ASP A 156 16.71 -5.43 -24.05
C ASP A 156 17.44 -4.20 -23.53
N THR A 157 18.31 -4.36 -22.54
CA THR A 157 19.14 -3.27 -22.02
C THR A 157 20.14 -2.80 -23.08
N CYS A 158 20.75 -3.72 -23.83
CA CYS A 158 21.69 -3.42 -24.90
C CYS A 158 21.06 -2.71 -26.10
N LYS A 159 19.74 -2.85 -26.34
CA LYS A 159 19.03 -2.09 -27.39
C LYS A 159 19.07 -0.58 -27.12
N LEU A 160 19.10 -0.17 -25.84
CA LEU A 160 19.17 1.23 -25.43
C LEU A 160 20.60 1.80 -25.48
N LEU A 161 21.61 0.95 -25.60
CA LEU A 161 23.02 1.35 -25.67
C LEU A 161 23.40 1.82 -27.08
N LYS A 162 24.26 2.84 -27.13
CA LYS A 162 24.93 3.25 -28.37
C LYS A 162 25.82 2.14 -28.90
N ALA A 163 26.06 2.11 -30.20
CA ALA A 163 26.86 1.07 -30.87
C ALA A 163 28.26 0.92 -30.24
N GLU A 164 28.91 2.04 -29.91
CA GLU A 164 30.22 2.10 -29.25
C GLU A 164 30.27 1.40 -27.88
N HIS A 165 29.14 1.28 -27.19
CA HIS A 165 29.04 0.65 -25.87
C HIS A 165 28.58 -0.83 -25.92
N LYS A 166 28.41 -1.41 -27.12
CA LYS A 166 27.99 -2.81 -27.28
C LYS A 166 29.15 -3.79 -27.29
N HIS A 167 30.38 -3.31 -27.46
CA HIS A 167 31.57 -4.14 -27.37
C HIS A 167 31.82 -4.52 -25.91
N CYS A 168 31.90 -5.81 -25.63
CA CYS A 168 32.22 -6.35 -24.31
C CYS A 168 33.19 -7.53 -24.44
N ILE A 169 33.91 -7.81 -23.36
CA ILE A 169 34.79 -8.96 -23.24
C ILE A 169 34.14 -9.91 -22.23
N LEU A 170 33.99 -11.17 -22.61
CA LEU A 170 33.53 -12.21 -21.70
C LEU A 170 34.74 -12.88 -21.07
N THR A 171 34.90 -12.66 -19.76
CA THR A 171 35.93 -13.32 -18.94
C THR A 171 35.24 -14.12 -17.84
N PHE A 172 35.66 -15.36 -17.65
CA PHE A 172 35.22 -16.21 -16.56
C PHE A 172 36.42 -16.95 -15.98
N ASP A 173 36.33 -17.28 -14.70
CA ASP A 173 37.33 -18.02 -13.94
C ASP A 173 36.58 -18.98 -13.01
N GLU A 174 37.26 -20.03 -12.57
CA GLU A 174 36.70 -21.04 -11.68
C GLU A 174 36.89 -20.63 -10.21
N MET A 175 35.96 -21.03 -9.35
CA MET A 175 36.09 -20.84 -7.90
C MET A 175 35.99 -22.19 -7.19
N THR A 176 36.95 -22.48 -6.31
CA THR A 176 36.87 -23.66 -5.45
C THR A 176 35.78 -23.46 -4.40
N LEU A 177 34.80 -24.36 -4.38
CA LEU A 177 33.76 -24.41 -3.35
C LEU A 177 34.03 -25.55 -2.37
N GLU A 178 33.47 -25.45 -1.17
CA GLU A 178 33.51 -26.55 -0.20
C GLU A 178 32.64 -27.72 -0.70
N ALA A 179 33.22 -28.92 -0.73
CA ALA A 179 32.50 -30.12 -1.14
C ALA A 179 31.49 -30.52 -0.07
N ALA A 180 30.20 -30.32 -0.34
CA ALA A 180 29.13 -30.65 0.58
C ALA A 180 27.83 -30.99 -0.18
N LEU A 181 27.18 -32.08 0.24
CA LEU A 181 25.87 -32.48 -0.28
C LEU A 181 24.76 -31.77 0.47
N HIS A 182 23.86 -31.12 -0.27
CA HIS A 182 22.73 -30.37 0.26
C HIS A 182 21.43 -30.91 -0.30
N TRP A 183 20.46 -31.14 0.56
CA TRP A 183 19.12 -31.53 0.14
C TRP A 183 18.23 -30.29 -0.06
N ASN A 184 17.84 -30.02 -1.30
CA ASN A 184 16.92 -28.95 -1.62
C ASN A 184 15.47 -29.45 -1.52
N THR A 185 14.87 -29.25 -0.35
CA THR A 185 13.48 -29.66 -0.06
C THR A 185 12.42 -29.07 -0.99
N ALA A 186 12.71 -27.94 -1.66
CA ALA A 186 11.73 -27.30 -2.54
C ALA A 186 11.63 -27.99 -3.91
N HIS A 187 12.72 -28.59 -4.38
CA HIS A 187 12.80 -29.25 -5.69
C HIS A 187 13.02 -30.75 -5.61
N ASP A 188 13.17 -31.31 -4.40
CA ASP A 188 13.39 -32.74 -4.17
C ASP A 188 14.69 -33.24 -4.84
N ILE A 189 15.75 -32.42 -4.81
CA ILE A 189 17.05 -32.71 -5.44
C ILE A 189 18.20 -32.67 -4.44
N VAL A 190 19.20 -33.51 -4.68
CA VAL A 190 20.50 -33.47 -3.99
C VAL A 190 21.44 -32.56 -4.77
N GLU A 191 21.80 -31.43 -4.19
CA GLU A 191 22.79 -30.49 -4.71
C GLU A 191 24.19 -30.84 -4.17
N GLY A 192 25.24 -30.53 -4.94
CA GLY A 192 26.64 -30.73 -4.53
C GLY A 192 27.47 -31.60 -5.48
N PHE A 193 26.82 -32.22 -6.47
CA PHE A 193 27.50 -32.80 -7.62
C PHE A 193 27.71 -31.76 -8.72
N VAL A 194 28.68 -32.00 -9.59
CA VAL A 194 28.94 -31.14 -10.75
C VAL A 194 27.75 -31.28 -11.72
N ASP A 195 27.13 -30.15 -12.03
CA ASP A 195 26.08 -30.03 -13.04
C ASP A 195 26.49 -28.93 -14.03
N ASN A 196 26.64 -29.30 -15.30
CA ASN A 196 27.07 -28.41 -16.37
C ASN A 196 25.89 -27.75 -17.10
N GLY A 197 24.64 -28.06 -16.73
CA GLY A 197 23.43 -27.49 -17.32
C GLY A 197 23.14 -27.95 -18.76
N PHE A 198 23.63 -29.14 -19.14
CA PHE A 198 23.43 -29.73 -20.47
C PHE A 198 22.40 -30.87 -20.51
N GLU A 199 21.75 -31.19 -19.38
CA GLU A 199 20.69 -32.20 -19.28
C GLU A 199 19.29 -31.58 -19.20
#